data_AF-A0A1T0ARA6-F1
#
_entry.id   AF-A0A1T0ARA6-F1
#
_cell.length_a   1.000
_cell.length_b   1.000
_cell.length_c   1.000
_cell.angle_alpha   90.00
_cell.angle_beta   90.00
_cell.angle_gamma   90.00
#
_symmetry.space_group_name_H-M   'P 1'
#
loop_
_entity.id
_entity.type
_entity.pdbx_description
1 polymer ?
#
loop_
_entity_poly.entity_id
_entity_poly.type
_entity_poly.pdbx_seq_one_letter_code
_entity_poly.pdbx_strand_id
1 'polypeptide(L)'
;MKKIPSLKELSKQKPDPQTEIFLLIGENVWSFYRKDPRDARTNGQGDGWKLLADLINSGNPNRYQEIPLILDPRELDNVFTLELAPPQSEIMSVIDTGQFFKVKDNVQGANVRENQEHLSNICLQIAKTTKIKNLFLRDNLGQLLEDLSGYLDRIRKNEAMLPQKFTPETVELDADTLEKETASRKAAYFYKWLNQPLSFHSQQKKIYQFGGKCWKEIDDNVLQRKIKDFFNEYEADYRSVDNLNRIIACLSVDLPLFAQTEPNLLAFNNGVLNKNTLEFLPHSKDYYLTGFNPCDYLETQTPTPNFDKWLDFISNNDEDRKRSLLAGLYMILNNRNDWELTLELIGEPGGGKSVYLEVGKMLSGEGNHEAITLEILNEDKARDIILNKTFLYSSDQSRYIGDASIFKKISSGEEITFNPKNKPSFNAPVKAILAICSNTLPIYKNDGGGMERRRVVFPFTRSLDENDRDPDLVKKMKSELGGIIRKIYDTFPQADEAKKALFRQKNSKEALELKRKNDHILEFIEEFELLPQVTTQGLVMGSNRGLPPFESQFIYDRLYWCYLLFCNTQGRNDKSILKPSDLMQELTQAFKTAGHKIRFATKTLGQRKLHTNVIFRDKSATIEKWRNM
;
A
#
# COMPACT_ATOMS: atom_id res chain seq x y z
N MET A 1 -0.93 10.11 39.56
CA MET A 1 -0.09 8.90 39.72
C MET A 1 0.16 8.67 41.20
N LYS A 2 0.31 7.40 41.62
CA LYS A 2 0.68 7.08 43.01
C LYS A 2 2.18 7.37 43.17
N LYS A 3 2.57 8.16 44.17
CA LYS A 3 4.00 8.41 44.45
C LYS A 3 4.63 7.18 45.08
N ILE A 4 5.82 6.80 44.66
CA ILE A 4 6.59 5.78 45.39
C ILE A 4 6.88 6.26 46.83
N PRO A 5 7.01 5.37 47.81
CA PRO A 5 7.01 5.74 49.23
C PRO A 5 8.01 6.83 49.60
N SER A 6 9.25 6.74 49.13
CA SER A 6 10.32 7.69 49.46
C SER A 6 10.27 9.00 48.65
N LEU A 7 9.50 9.06 47.56
CA LEU A 7 9.37 10.28 46.75
C LEU A 7 8.73 11.43 47.54
N LYS A 8 7.83 11.13 48.48
CA LYS A 8 7.21 12.17 49.33
C LYS A 8 8.23 12.85 50.24
N GLU A 9 9.20 12.10 50.77
CA GLU A 9 10.23 12.62 51.66
C GLU A 9 11.30 13.38 50.87
N LEU A 10 11.76 12.81 49.75
CA LEU A 10 12.70 13.47 48.85
C LEU A 10 12.14 14.80 48.30
N SER A 11 10.86 14.83 47.93
CA SER A 11 10.21 16.06 47.43
C SER A 11 10.18 17.19 48.47
N LYS A 12 10.18 16.87 49.77
CA LYS A 12 10.24 17.89 50.84
C LYS A 12 11.62 18.57 50.92
N GLN A 13 12.68 17.88 50.51
CA GLN A 13 14.04 18.43 50.49
C GLN A 13 14.26 19.41 49.33
N LYS A 14 13.35 19.47 48.35
CA LYS A 14 13.45 20.32 47.14
C LYS A 14 14.85 20.21 46.49
N PRO A 15 15.25 19.01 46.03
CA PRO A 15 16.56 18.82 45.43
C PRO A 15 16.75 19.76 44.23
N ASP A 16 17.98 20.27 44.07
CA ASP A 16 18.38 21.05 42.90
C ASP A 16 18.17 20.18 41.64
N PRO A 17 17.62 20.71 40.54
CA PRO A 17 17.53 20.01 39.26
C PRO A 17 18.81 19.27 38.84
N GLN A 18 19.99 19.79 39.14
CA GLN A 18 21.29 19.20 38.79
C GLN A 18 21.84 18.19 39.81
N THR A 19 21.18 18.01 40.96
CA THR A 19 21.58 16.97 41.92
C THR A 19 21.19 15.59 41.37
N GLU A 20 22.16 14.68 41.32
CA GLU A 20 21.92 13.28 40.96
C GLU A 20 21.05 12.60 42.02
N ILE A 21 19.92 12.03 41.57
CA ILE A 21 19.02 11.24 42.44
C ILE A 21 19.18 9.75 42.17
N PHE A 22 19.09 8.94 43.23
CA PHE A 22 19.29 7.49 43.15
C PHE A 22 17.96 6.74 43.23
N LEU A 23 17.69 5.86 42.25
CA LEU A 23 16.58 4.92 42.25
C LEU A 23 17.11 3.51 42.51
N LEU A 24 16.83 2.95 43.68
CA LEU A 24 17.27 1.61 44.07
C LEU A 24 16.25 0.55 43.59
N ILE A 25 16.76 -0.50 42.94
CA ILE A 25 16.00 -1.63 42.42
C ILE A 25 16.71 -2.94 42.75
N GLY A 26 15.95 -3.99 43.03
CA GLY A 26 16.45 -5.35 43.25
C GLY A 26 15.59 -6.15 44.21
N GLU A 27 15.90 -7.42 44.43
CA GLU A 27 15.06 -8.30 45.26
C GLU A 27 15.02 -7.89 46.74
N ASN A 28 16.07 -7.24 47.25
CA ASN A 28 16.23 -6.92 48.67
C ASN A 28 16.55 -5.43 48.93
N VAL A 29 15.90 -4.51 48.21
CA VAL A 29 16.20 -3.06 48.25
C VAL A 29 16.17 -2.46 49.66
N TRP A 30 15.20 -2.87 50.50
CA TRP A 30 15.08 -2.34 51.85
C TRP A 30 16.25 -2.74 52.75
N SER A 31 16.81 -3.94 52.59
CA SER A 31 18.01 -4.39 53.30
C SER A 31 19.28 -3.70 52.80
N PHE A 32 19.28 -3.24 51.54
CA PHE A 32 20.36 -2.43 51.00
C PHE A 32 20.42 -1.06 51.67
N TYR A 33 19.25 -0.43 51.86
CA TYR A 33 19.13 0.94 52.40
C TYR A 33 19.09 1.01 53.95
N ARG A 34 18.49 0.01 54.61
CA ARG A 34 18.27 0.00 56.07
C ARG A 34 19.10 -1.07 56.75
N LYS A 35 19.51 -0.81 58.01
CA LYS A 35 20.10 -1.84 58.87
C LYS A 35 19.06 -2.89 59.29
N ASP A 36 17.84 -2.46 59.58
CA ASP A 36 16.67 -3.33 59.73
C ASP A 36 15.63 -2.93 58.66
N PRO A 37 15.33 -3.81 57.68
CA PRO A 37 14.38 -3.52 56.59
C PRO A 37 13.00 -3.02 57.07
N ARG A 38 12.59 -3.43 58.27
CA ARG A 38 11.27 -3.12 58.85
C ARG A 38 11.29 -1.88 59.75
N ASP A 39 12.46 -1.36 60.14
CA ASP A 39 12.58 -0.18 61.00
C ASP A 39 13.07 1.04 60.21
N ALA A 40 12.16 1.98 59.96
CA ALA A 40 12.46 3.23 59.28
C ALA A 40 13.46 4.14 60.04
N ARG A 41 13.66 3.93 61.35
CA ARG A 41 14.70 4.66 62.12
C ARG A 41 16.12 4.29 61.70
N THR A 42 16.26 3.18 60.96
CA THR A 42 17.54 2.69 60.44
C THR A 42 17.77 3.05 58.97
N ASN A 43 16.98 3.97 58.40
CA ASN A 43 17.21 4.56 57.07
C ASN A 43 18.66 5.05 56.91
N GLY A 44 19.28 4.77 55.76
CA GLY A 44 20.65 5.17 55.46
C GLY A 44 21.73 4.43 56.25
N GLN A 45 21.34 3.46 57.09
CA GLN A 45 22.29 2.70 57.92
C GLN A 45 22.63 1.32 57.36
N GLY A 46 22.00 0.91 56.25
CA GLY A 46 22.31 -0.35 55.57
C GLY A 46 23.73 -0.37 55.02
N ASP A 47 24.39 -1.52 55.12
CA ASP A 47 25.81 -1.66 54.75
C ASP A 47 26.02 -1.43 53.24
N GLY A 48 25.08 -1.89 52.40
CA GLY A 48 25.12 -1.67 50.95
C GLY A 48 25.02 -0.19 50.58
N TRP A 49 24.08 0.55 51.20
CA TRP A 49 23.94 1.99 50.99
C TRP A 49 25.17 2.78 51.46
N LYS A 50 25.73 2.44 52.63
CA LYS A 50 26.95 3.11 53.12
C LYS A 50 28.11 2.92 52.17
N LEU A 51 28.33 1.68 51.72
CA LEU A 51 29.40 1.36 50.79
C LEU A 51 29.24 2.12 49.47
N LEU A 52 28.02 2.12 48.91
CA LEU A 52 27.72 2.88 47.70
C LEU A 52 27.98 4.38 47.90
N ALA A 53 27.44 4.97 48.97
CA ALA A 53 27.60 6.39 49.29
C ALA A 53 29.07 6.79 49.48
N ASP A 54 29.87 5.93 50.10
CA ASP A 54 31.32 6.13 50.26
C ASP A 54 32.07 6.10 48.92
N LEU A 55 31.63 5.28 47.98
CA LEU A 55 32.26 5.16 46.65
C LEU A 55 31.87 6.30 45.70
N ILE A 56 30.59 6.68 45.67
CA ILE A 56 30.08 7.64 44.68
C ILE A 56 30.02 9.09 45.19
N ASN A 57 30.02 9.28 46.52
CA ASN A 57 29.81 10.60 47.11
C ASN A 57 30.70 10.86 48.34
N SER A 58 31.95 10.40 48.30
CA SER A 58 32.94 10.53 49.38
C SER A 58 33.15 11.98 49.86
N GLY A 59 32.98 12.96 48.96
CA GLY A 59 33.10 14.39 49.25
C GLY A 59 31.92 15.00 50.01
N ASN A 60 30.77 14.31 50.10
CA ASN A 60 29.61 14.81 50.83
C ASN A 60 29.63 14.34 52.30
N PRO A 61 29.71 15.26 53.29
CA PRO A 61 29.68 14.90 54.71
C PRO A 61 28.32 14.32 55.17
N ASN A 62 27.24 14.56 54.42
CA ASN A 62 25.89 14.08 54.71
C ASN A 62 25.46 12.92 53.80
N ARG A 63 26.39 12.27 53.09
CA ARG A 63 26.10 11.21 52.10
C ARG A 63 25.18 10.08 52.61
N TYR A 64 25.27 9.71 53.88
CA TYR A 64 24.41 8.67 54.45
C TYR A 64 22.98 9.15 54.76
N GLN A 65 22.74 10.46 54.77
CA GLN A 65 21.43 11.08 55.03
C GLN A 65 20.66 11.37 53.73
N GLU A 66 21.26 11.10 52.56
CA GLU A 66 20.58 11.19 51.27
C GLU A 66 19.44 10.18 51.19
N ILE A 67 18.32 10.60 50.59
CA ILE A 67 17.10 9.80 50.51
C ILE A 67 17.00 9.22 49.10
N PRO A 68 17.26 7.92 48.90
CA PRO A 68 17.03 7.28 47.62
C PRO A 68 15.54 7.06 47.37
N LEU A 69 15.21 7.03 46.09
CA LEU A 69 13.96 6.52 45.56
C LEU A 69 14.02 4.99 45.62
N ILE A 70 12.98 4.36 46.15
CA ILE A 70 12.94 2.89 46.34
C ILE A 70 11.75 2.36 45.56
N LEU A 71 12.04 1.45 44.63
CA LEU A 71 11.03 0.75 43.85
C LEU A 71 11.08 -0.73 44.21
N ASP A 72 10.04 -1.20 44.89
CA ASP A 72 9.93 -2.60 45.29
C ASP A 72 9.62 -3.46 44.05
N PRO A 73 10.17 -4.69 43.93
CA PRO A 73 9.85 -5.58 42.82
C PRO A 73 8.34 -5.76 42.56
N ARG A 74 7.51 -5.75 43.61
CA ARG A 74 6.04 -5.87 43.49
C ARG A 74 5.38 -4.65 42.83
N GLU A 75 6.08 -3.53 42.79
CA GLU A 75 5.63 -2.28 42.17
C GLU A 75 6.03 -2.19 40.69
N LEU A 76 6.95 -3.05 40.23
CA LEU A 76 7.47 -3.05 38.85
C LEU A 76 6.39 -3.35 37.80
N ASP A 77 5.47 -4.27 38.10
CA ASP A 77 4.35 -4.62 37.21
C ASP A 77 3.37 -3.46 36.98
N ASN A 78 3.38 -2.47 37.89
CA ASN A 78 2.47 -1.33 37.86
C ASN A 78 3.21 0.01 37.68
N VAL A 79 4.46 -0.01 37.19
CA VAL A 79 5.34 1.17 37.12
C VAL A 79 4.73 2.36 36.37
N PHE A 80 3.90 2.12 35.35
CA PHE A 80 3.22 3.16 34.58
C PHE A 80 2.20 3.98 35.38
N THR A 81 1.78 3.49 36.54
CA THR A 81 0.87 4.19 37.46
C THR A 81 1.61 5.04 38.50
N LEU A 82 2.94 4.93 38.55
CA LEU A 82 3.79 5.50 39.58
C LEU A 82 4.49 6.78 39.12
N GLU A 83 4.65 7.72 40.05
CA GLU A 83 5.56 8.86 39.87
C GLU A 83 6.92 8.44 40.44
N LEU A 84 7.94 8.39 39.57
CA LEU A 84 9.25 7.82 39.91
C LEU A 84 10.25 8.86 40.42
N ALA A 85 10.09 10.14 40.08
CA ALA A 85 11.03 11.20 40.44
C ALA A 85 10.32 12.55 40.62
N PRO A 86 10.95 13.52 41.31
CA PRO A 86 10.48 14.90 41.31
C PRO A 86 10.45 15.48 39.87
N PRO A 87 9.41 16.24 39.49
CA PRO A 87 9.25 16.74 38.11
C PRO A 87 10.42 17.61 37.60
N GLN A 88 11.13 18.27 38.51
CA GLN A 88 12.21 19.20 38.20
C GLN A 88 13.60 18.55 38.08
N SER A 89 13.78 17.28 38.45
CA SER A 89 15.09 16.62 38.42
C SER A 89 15.58 16.38 36.99
N GLU A 90 16.86 16.62 36.75
CA GLU A 90 17.51 16.43 35.44
C GLU A 90 18.50 15.25 35.39
N ILE A 91 18.97 14.74 36.53
CA ILE A 91 19.97 13.65 36.58
C ILE A 91 19.50 12.53 37.50
N MET A 92 19.51 11.29 37.03
CA MET A 92 19.13 10.11 37.82
C MET A 92 20.06 8.92 37.56
N SER A 93 20.38 8.18 38.61
CA SER A 93 21.04 6.87 38.54
C SER A 93 20.13 5.78 39.08
N VAL A 94 19.86 4.76 38.27
CA VAL A 94 19.21 3.50 38.67
C VAL A 94 20.29 2.57 39.21
N ILE A 95 20.17 2.16 40.46
CA ILE A 95 21.12 1.30 41.16
C ILE A 95 20.55 -0.11 41.21
N ASP A 96 21.22 -1.05 40.56
CA ASP A 96 20.93 -2.49 40.70
C ASP A 96 21.57 -3.01 41.99
N THR A 97 20.75 -3.17 43.02
CA THR A 97 21.20 -3.58 44.35
C THR A 97 21.51 -5.07 44.49
N GLY A 98 21.15 -5.91 43.51
CA GLY A 98 21.16 -7.37 43.67
C GLY A 98 21.35 -8.19 42.39
N GLN A 99 21.98 -7.63 41.36
CA GLN A 99 22.09 -8.26 40.02
C GLN A 99 20.71 -8.56 39.40
N PHE A 100 19.72 -7.72 39.68
CA PHE A 100 18.38 -7.82 39.11
C PHE A 100 18.38 -7.72 37.57
N PHE A 101 19.37 -7.02 37.03
CA PHE A 101 19.62 -6.82 35.60
C PHE A 101 20.86 -7.60 35.14
N LYS A 102 21.09 -8.80 35.69
CA LYS A 102 22.20 -9.67 35.29
C LYS A 102 22.07 -10.11 33.82
N VAL A 103 23.20 -10.25 33.14
CA VAL A 103 23.27 -10.87 31.82
C VAL A 103 23.36 -12.39 31.99
N LYS A 104 22.37 -13.13 31.48
CA LYS A 104 22.13 -14.54 31.87
C LYS A 104 22.80 -15.58 30.99
N ASP A 105 22.90 -15.39 29.67
CA ASP A 105 23.69 -16.22 28.75
C ASP A 105 23.62 -15.69 27.31
N ASN A 106 24.53 -16.20 26.48
CA ASN A 106 24.77 -15.76 25.11
C ASN A 106 24.07 -16.68 24.10
N VAL A 107 22.80 -16.39 23.78
CA VAL A 107 22.04 -17.13 22.76
C VAL A 107 22.18 -16.38 21.43
N GLN A 108 22.86 -16.98 20.45
CA GLN A 108 23.05 -16.41 19.10
C GLN A 108 23.83 -15.07 19.04
N GLY A 109 24.76 -14.83 19.97
CA GLY A 109 25.58 -13.60 19.98
C GLY A 109 24.77 -12.36 20.37
N ALA A 110 23.81 -12.55 21.28
CA ALA A 110 23.03 -11.50 21.92
C ALA A 110 23.01 -11.77 23.43
N ASN A 111 23.58 -10.84 24.19
CA ASN A 111 23.50 -10.84 25.65
C ASN A 111 22.05 -10.60 26.08
N VAL A 112 21.41 -11.60 26.67
CA VAL A 112 20.07 -11.44 27.24
C VAL A 112 20.21 -11.00 28.69
N ARG A 113 19.77 -9.78 28.99
CA ARG A 113 19.64 -9.27 30.35
C ARG A 113 18.34 -9.73 30.98
N GLU A 114 18.43 -10.23 32.19
CA GLU A 114 17.27 -10.47 33.04
C GLU A 114 16.47 -9.20 33.24
N ASN A 115 15.14 -9.32 33.26
CA ASN A 115 14.25 -8.22 33.63
C ASN A 115 14.39 -6.95 32.75
N GLN A 116 14.91 -7.09 31.51
CA GLN A 116 15.06 -5.97 30.57
C GLN A 116 13.74 -5.23 30.30
N GLU A 117 12.61 -5.95 30.33
CA GLU A 117 11.28 -5.35 30.19
C GLU A 117 11.01 -4.32 31.30
N HIS A 118 11.35 -4.65 32.56
CA HIS A 118 11.17 -3.73 33.68
C HIS A 118 12.04 -2.48 33.54
N LEU A 119 13.29 -2.61 33.08
CA LEU A 119 14.16 -1.46 32.81
C LEU A 119 13.57 -0.57 31.71
N SER A 120 13.04 -1.19 30.65
CA SER A 120 12.41 -0.48 29.54
C SER A 120 11.16 0.29 30.00
N ASN A 121 10.32 -0.34 30.84
CA ASN A 121 9.11 0.28 31.40
C ASN A 121 9.44 1.45 32.33
N ILE A 122 10.53 1.35 33.11
CA ILE A 122 11.04 2.46 33.93
C ILE A 122 11.47 3.62 33.04
N CYS A 123 12.24 3.37 31.98
CA CYS A 123 12.68 4.42 31.05
C CYS A 123 11.49 5.11 30.36
N LEU A 124 10.50 4.33 29.91
CA LEU A 124 9.25 4.85 29.33
C LEU A 124 8.52 5.77 30.31
N GLN A 125 8.42 5.35 31.57
CA GLN A 125 7.73 6.16 32.58
C GLN A 125 8.52 7.43 32.94
N ILE A 126 9.84 7.34 33.08
CA ILE A 126 10.71 8.50 33.30
C ILE A 126 10.58 9.49 32.15
N ALA A 127 10.63 9.02 30.90
CA ALA A 127 10.52 9.86 29.71
C ALA A 127 9.21 10.64 29.68
N LYS A 128 8.10 9.98 30.06
CA LYS A 128 6.75 10.54 30.07
C LYS A 128 6.49 11.52 31.22
N THR A 129 7.08 11.30 32.38
CA THR A 129 6.64 11.94 33.64
C THR A 129 7.65 12.91 34.25
N THR A 130 8.89 12.95 33.75
CA THR A 130 10.00 13.72 34.36
C THR A 130 10.79 14.52 33.32
N LYS A 131 11.64 15.44 33.80
CA LYS A 131 12.61 16.22 32.99
C LYS A 131 14.03 15.66 33.00
N ILE A 132 14.23 14.43 33.49
CA ILE A 132 15.54 13.79 33.58
C ILE A 132 16.20 13.75 32.20
N LYS A 133 17.39 14.32 32.01
CA LYS A 133 18.17 14.30 30.78
C LYS A 133 19.25 13.23 30.84
N ASN A 134 19.91 13.10 31.99
CA ASN A 134 20.98 12.15 32.22
C ASN A 134 20.45 10.99 33.05
N LEU A 135 20.40 9.79 32.47
CA LEU A 135 19.93 8.57 33.12
C LEU A 135 21.00 7.48 33.03
N PHE A 136 21.46 6.99 34.17
CA PHE A 136 22.49 5.96 34.24
C PHE A 136 21.97 4.69 34.91
N LEU A 137 22.39 3.52 34.44
CA LEU A 137 22.25 2.26 35.15
C LEU A 137 23.61 1.92 35.78
N ARG A 138 23.62 1.65 37.09
CA ARG A 138 24.83 1.33 37.84
C ARG A 138 24.64 0.07 38.68
N ASP A 139 25.75 -0.58 39.01
CA ASP A 139 25.75 -1.70 39.96
C ASP A 139 25.69 -1.21 41.42
N ASN A 140 25.72 -2.15 42.36
CA ASN A 140 25.66 -1.89 43.79
C ASN A 140 26.92 -1.21 44.38
N LEU A 141 28.00 -1.09 43.59
CA LEU A 141 29.22 -0.36 43.92
C LEU A 141 29.28 1.01 43.22
N GLY A 142 28.26 1.35 42.43
CA GLY A 142 28.17 2.61 41.70
C GLY A 142 28.93 2.62 40.37
N GLN A 143 29.44 1.47 39.91
CA GLN A 143 30.07 1.36 38.60
C GLN A 143 29.01 1.47 37.50
N LEU A 144 29.33 2.20 36.44
CA LEU A 144 28.43 2.40 35.31
C LEU A 144 28.25 1.09 34.53
N LEU A 145 27.02 0.57 34.49
CA LEU A 145 26.64 -0.57 33.67
C LEU A 145 26.16 -0.13 32.28
N GLU A 146 25.39 0.95 32.21
CA GLU A 146 24.84 1.47 30.96
C GLU A 146 24.48 2.96 31.07
N ASP A 147 24.73 3.74 30.02
CA ASP A 147 24.20 5.11 29.87
C ASP A 147 22.89 5.07 29.06
N LEU A 148 21.78 5.37 29.73
CA LEU A 148 20.43 5.33 29.18
C LEU A 148 19.95 6.70 28.71
N SER A 149 20.76 7.76 28.83
CA SER A 149 20.39 9.13 28.47
C SER A 149 19.96 9.24 27.01
N GLY A 150 20.75 8.62 26.11
CA GLY A 150 20.41 8.59 24.68
C GLY A 150 19.15 7.78 24.37
N TYR A 151 18.87 6.72 25.13
CA TYR A 151 17.62 5.96 25.01
C TYR A 151 16.44 6.84 25.42
N LEU A 152 16.55 7.54 26.55
CA LEU A 152 15.52 8.44 27.07
C LEU A 152 15.17 9.57 26.10
N ASP A 153 16.18 10.16 25.45
CA ASP A 153 15.98 11.19 24.43
C ASP A 153 15.24 10.66 23.19
N ARG A 154 15.54 9.43 22.74
CA ARG A 154 14.82 8.78 21.63
C ARG A 154 13.34 8.56 21.97
N ILE A 155 13.05 8.10 23.20
CA ILE A 155 11.66 7.92 23.67
C ILE A 155 10.89 9.24 23.58
N ARG A 156 11.49 10.35 24.02
CA ARG A 156 10.83 11.67 24.02
C ARG A 156 10.66 12.29 22.64
N LYS A 157 11.55 11.99 21.69
CA LYS A 157 11.48 12.51 20.32
C LYS A 157 10.48 11.79 19.42
N ASN A 158 9.76 10.80 19.94
CA ASN A 158 8.80 9.99 19.16
C ASN A 158 9.46 9.32 17.93
N GLU A 159 10.78 9.12 17.95
CA GLU A 159 11.44 8.21 17.03
C GLU A 159 10.91 6.82 17.35
N ALA A 160 10.17 6.24 16.39
CA ALA A 160 9.57 4.92 16.50
C ALA A 160 10.55 3.96 17.18
N MET A 161 10.06 3.26 18.21
CA MET A 161 10.79 2.27 19.00
C MET A 161 11.49 1.24 18.10
N LEU A 162 12.70 1.57 17.65
CA LEU A 162 13.70 0.61 17.24
C LEU A 162 14.38 0.15 18.53
N PRO A 163 14.25 -1.12 18.94
CA PRO A 163 15.05 -1.64 20.03
C PRO A 163 16.52 -1.67 19.60
N GLN A 164 17.34 -0.72 20.07
CA GLN A 164 18.79 -0.87 20.19
C GLN A 164 19.29 -0.02 21.37
N LYS A 165 20.11 -0.55 22.30
CA LYS A 165 21.29 -1.40 22.11
C LYS A 165 21.38 -2.56 23.14
N PHE A 166 21.66 -3.79 22.68
CA PHE A 166 22.60 -4.68 23.38
C PHE A 166 23.87 -4.78 22.54
N THR A 167 24.91 -4.09 23.00
CA THR A 167 26.31 -4.49 22.82
C THR A 167 26.99 -4.06 24.12
N PRO A 168 27.40 -5.04 24.94
CA PRO A 168 28.77 -5.49 24.80
C PRO A 168 28.89 -7.01 24.71
N GLU A 169 28.84 -7.56 23.49
CA GLU A 169 29.96 -8.43 23.12
C GLU A 169 31.02 -7.48 22.57
N THR A 170 31.98 -7.10 23.40
CA THR A 170 33.24 -6.54 22.92
C THR A 170 34.02 -7.67 22.25
N VAL A 171 33.61 -8.01 21.02
CA VAL A 171 34.62 -8.03 19.98
C VAL A 171 34.61 -6.58 19.50
N GLU A 172 35.64 -5.81 19.84
CA GLU A 172 35.92 -4.60 19.08
C GLU A 172 35.99 -5.07 17.63
N LEU A 173 34.95 -4.77 16.86
CA LEU A 173 34.90 -5.11 15.45
C LEU A 173 35.88 -4.16 14.76
N ASP A 174 37.17 -4.43 14.89
CA ASP A 174 38.22 -3.67 14.22
C ASP A 174 38.27 -4.05 12.73
N ALA A 175 38.96 -3.23 11.93
CA ALA A 175 39.08 -3.42 10.50
C ALA A 175 39.58 -4.84 10.16
N ASP A 176 40.60 -5.29 10.89
CA ASP A 176 41.28 -6.57 10.71
C ASP A 176 40.35 -7.78 10.97
N THR A 177 39.54 -7.69 12.01
CA THR A 177 38.54 -8.70 12.39
C THR A 177 37.43 -8.73 11.36
N LEU A 178 36.87 -7.57 10.99
CA LEU A 178 35.82 -7.48 9.99
C LEU A 178 36.29 -8.05 8.64
N GLU A 179 37.51 -7.77 8.21
CA GLU A 179 38.03 -8.26 6.94
C GLU A 179 38.23 -9.78 6.88
N LYS A 180 38.74 -10.39 7.95
CA LYS A 180 39.04 -11.83 8.03
C LYS A 180 37.79 -12.69 8.25
N GLU A 181 36.69 -12.07 8.66
CA GLU A 181 35.47 -12.77 9.03
C GLU A 181 34.71 -13.37 7.83
N THR A 182 33.87 -14.38 8.11
CA THR A 182 33.03 -15.04 7.09
C THR A 182 31.91 -14.13 6.55
N ALA A 183 31.44 -14.40 5.33
CA ALA A 183 30.36 -13.62 4.71
C ALA A 183 29.04 -13.62 5.53
N SER A 184 28.71 -14.74 6.19
CA SER A 184 27.52 -14.85 7.04
C SER A 184 27.65 -13.99 8.32
N ARG A 185 28.79 -14.04 9.00
CA ARG A 185 29.02 -13.15 10.16
C ARG A 185 29.10 -11.68 9.76
N LYS A 186 29.74 -11.35 8.62
CA LYS A 186 29.70 -10.00 8.02
C LYS A 186 28.26 -9.54 7.76
N ALA A 187 27.40 -10.41 7.24
CA ALA A 187 25.97 -10.12 7.05
C ALA A 187 25.27 -9.84 8.39
N ALA A 188 25.54 -10.64 9.43
CA ALA A 188 24.99 -10.41 10.76
C ALA A 188 25.46 -9.06 11.36
N TYR A 189 26.74 -8.73 11.24
CA TYR A 189 27.28 -7.44 11.70
C TYR A 189 26.70 -6.28 10.91
N PHE A 190 26.62 -6.38 9.59
CA PHE A 190 25.97 -5.38 8.75
C PHE A 190 24.50 -5.17 9.14
N TYR A 191 23.75 -6.25 9.39
CA TYR A 191 22.35 -6.14 9.80
C TYR A 191 22.20 -5.45 11.17
N LYS A 192 23.07 -5.78 12.13
CA LYS A 192 23.13 -5.11 13.43
C LYS A 192 23.48 -3.62 13.28
N TRP A 193 24.49 -3.30 12.47
CA TRP A 193 24.95 -1.94 12.18
C TRP A 193 23.86 -1.09 11.50
N LEU A 194 23.17 -1.65 10.51
CA LEU A 194 22.13 -0.95 9.76
C LEU A 194 20.98 -0.48 10.66
N ASN A 195 20.73 -1.19 11.77
CA ASN A 195 19.73 -0.87 12.78
C ASN A 195 18.35 -0.54 12.20
N GLN A 196 17.96 -1.26 11.15
CA GLN A 196 16.65 -1.11 10.52
C GLN A 196 16.10 -2.50 10.23
N PRO A 197 14.81 -2.76 10.50
CA PRO A 197 14.21 -4.04 10.22
C PRO A 197 14.32 -4.35 8.73
N LEU A 198 14.90 -5.51 8.42
CA LEU A 198 14.96 -6.07 7.08
C LEU A 198 14.16 -7.38 7.05
N SER A 199 13.61 -7.70 5.88
CA SER A 199 12.87 -8.94 5.68
C SER A 199 13.00 -9.43 4.25
N PHE A 200 13.04 -10.76 4.06
CA PHE A 200 13.25 -11.38 2.76
C PHE A 200 11.94 -11.90 2.16
N HIS A 201 11.58 -11.42 0.97
CA HIS A 201 10.40 -11.88 0.25
C HIS A 201 10.73 -13.08 -0.64
N SER A 202 10.33 -14.27 -0.23
CA SER A 202 10.70 -15.55 -0.87
C SER A 202 10.29 -15.66 -2.34
N GLN A 203 9.06 -15.26 -2.69
CA GLN A 203 8.56 -15.36 -4.08
C GLN A 203 9.27 -14.41 -5.04
N GLN A 204 9.51 -13.16 -4.62
CA GLN A 204 10.16 -12.14 -5.43
C GLN A 204 11.69 -12.24 -5.43
N LYS A 205 12.25 -12.94 -4.41
CA LYS A 205 13.68 -13.02 -4.09
C LYS A 205 14.29 -11.62 -3.90
N LYS A 206 13.64 -10.82 -3.06
CA LYS A 206 13.99 -9.41 -2.80
C LYS A 206 14.01 -9.14 -1.30
N ILE A 207 14.89 -8.23 -0.89
CA ILE A 207 14.97 -7.75 0.50
C ILE A 207 14.17 -6.46 0.63
N TYR A 208 13.36 -6.39 1.68
CA TYR A 208 12.55 -5.23 2.05
C TYR A 208 13.10 -4.61 3.32
N GLN A 209 13.02 -3.29 3.44
CA GLN A 209 13.39 -2.52 4.61
C GLN A 209 12.22 -1.73 5.15
N PHE A 210 12.03 -1.78 6.47
CA PHE A 210 11.01 -0.99 7.14
C PHE A 210 11.51 0.43 7.40
N GLY A 211 10.85 1.41 6.78
CA GLY A 211 11.17 2.84 6.90
C GLY A 211 10.39 3.56 8.02
N GLY A 212 9.87 2.84 9.00
CA GLY A 212 9.06 3.39 10.11
C GLY A 212 7.56 3.45 9.85
N LYS A 213 7.13 3.56 8.58
CA LYS A 213 5.71 3.57 8.17
C LYS A 213 5.30 2.34 7.36
N CYS A 214 6.14 1.98 6.39
CA CYS A 214 5.94 0.87 5.47
C CYS A 214 7.28 0.24 5.10
N TRP A 215 7.20 -0.96 4.52
CA TRP A 215 8.30 -1.69 3.94
C TRP A 215 8.53 -1.26 2.50
N LYS A 216 9.80 -1.03 2.14
CA LYS A 216 10.21 -0.71 0.77
C LYS A 216 11.22 -1.74 0.29
N GLU A 217 11.06 -2.18 -0.95
CA GLU A 217 12.08 -3.00 -1.62
C GLU A 217 13.40 -2.21 -1.67
N ILE A 218 14.51 -2.88 -1.35
CA ILE A 218 15.85 -2.35 -1.59
C ILE A 218 16.46 -3.09 -2.78
N ASP A 219 16.93 -2.33 -3.76
CA ASP A 219 17.72 -2.86 -4.87
C ASP A 219 19.10 -3.36 -4.41
N ASP A 220 19.60 -4.41 -5.05
CA ASP A 220 20.90 -5.01 -4.71
C ASP A 220 22.04 -4.00 -4.78
N ASN A 221 22.02 -3.06 -5.74
CA ASN A 221 23.05 -2.01 -5.82
C ASN A 221 22.98 -1.04 -4.63
N VAL A 222 21.78 -0.78 -4.11
CA VAL A 222 21.61 0.05 -2.91
C VAL A 222 22.11 -0.70 -1.68
N LEU A 223 21.83 -2.01 -1.57
CA LEU A 223 22.41 -2.85 -0.52
C LEU A 223 23.93 -2.90 -0.59
N GLN A 224 24.52 -3.08 -1.78
CA GLN A 224 25.97 -3.05 -1.97
C GLN A 224 26.58 -1.72 -1.49
N ARG A 225 25.94 -0.59 -1.79
CA ARG A 225 26.38 0.73 -1.29
C ARG A 225 26.31 0.82 0.23
N LYS A 226 25.20 0.39 0.83
CA LYS A 226 25.06 0.37 2.30
C LYS A 226 26.10 -0.54 2.97
N ILE A 227 26.38 -1.71 2.39
CA ILE A 227 27.42 -2.62 2.91
C ILE A 227 28.79 -1.96 2.75
N LYS A 228 29.08 -1.30 1.63
CA LYS A 228 30.31 -0.51 1.47
C LYS A 228 30.44 0.57 2.56
N ASP A 229 29.37 1.30 2.85
CA ASP A 229 29.37 2.33 3.89
C ASP A 229 29.66 1.73 5.28
N PHE A 230 29.09 0.55 5.58
CA PHE A 230 29.43 -0.23 6.77
C PHE A 230 30.92 -0.58 6.84
N PHE A 231 31.52 -1.09 5.75
CA PHE A 231 32.97 -1.37 5.73
C PHE A 231 33.81 -0.11 5.95
N ASN A 232 33.44 1.03 5.35
CA ASN A 232 34.15 2.29 5.50
C ASN A 232 34.13 2.81 6.95
N GLU A 233 33.01 2.63 7.67
CA GLU A 233 32.89 3.09 9.07
C GLU A 233 33.85 2.37 10.01
N TYR A 234 34.19 1.12 9.71
CA TYR A 234 35.17 0.32 10.43
C TYR A 234 36.56 0.37 9.79
N GLU A 235 36.80 1.28 8.84
CA GLU A 235 38.06 1.43 8.11
C GLU A 235 38.55 0.13 7.44
N ALA A 236 37.62 -0.75 7.05
CA ALA A 236 37.90 -2.06 6.44
C ALA A 236 37.72 -2.03 4.91
N ASP A 237 38.50 -2.84 4.18
CA ASP A 237 38.29 -3.05 2.74
C ASP A 237 37.28 -4.20 2.49
N TYR A 238 36.26 -3.93 1.68
CA TYR A 238 35.34 -4.96 1.21
C TYR A 238 35.96 -5.88 0.13
N ARG A 239 37.15 -5.53 -0.37
CA ARG A 239 38.04 -6.25 -1.31
C ARG A 239 37.51 -6.43 -2.73
N SER A 240 36.24 -6.79 -2.88
CA SER A 240 35.62 -7.05 -4.18
C SER A 240 34.11 -6.93 -4.13
N VAL A 241 33.50 -6.66 -5.29
CA VAL A 241 32.03 -6.66 -5.44
C VAL A 241 31.45 -8.06 -5.21
N ASP A 242 32.18 -9.13 -5.53
CA ASP A 242 31.76 -10.51 -5.27
C ASP A 242 31.55 -10.78 -3.77
N ASN A 243 32.41 -10.21 -2.91
CA ASN A 243 32.24 -10.30 -1.46
C ASN A 243 30.95 -9.60 -0.99
N LEU A 244 30.62 -8.43 -1.55
CA LEU A 244 29.35 -7.75 -1.26
C LEU A 244 28.14 -8.61 -1.65
N ASN A 245 28.20 -9.26 -2.82
CA ASN A 245 27.14 -10.16 -3.28
C ASN A 245 26.98 -11.39 -2.38
N ARG A 246 28.08 -11.97 -1.89
CA ARG A 246 28.04 -13.08 -0.91
C ARG A 246 27.39 -12.65 0.40
N ILE A 247 27.66 -11.44 0.87
CA ILE A 247 27.02 -10.88 2.08
C ILE A 247 25.51 -10.73 1.85
N ILE A 248 25.07 -10.20 0.70
CA ILE A 248 23.64 -10.09 0.35
C ILE A 248 22.97 -11.47 0.26
N ALA A 249 23.68 -12.46 -0.30
CA ALA A 249 23.19 -13.84 -0.36
C ALA A 249 23.00 -14.44 1.04
N CYS A 250 23.95 -14.22 1.97
CA CYS A 250 23.80 -14.63 3.36
C CYS A 250 22.64 -13.90 4.06
N LEU A 251 22.50 -12.58 3.88
CA LEU A 251 21.35 -11.84 4.40
C LEU A 251 20.02 -12.44 3.93
N SER A 252 19.93 -12.81 2.65
CA SER A 252 18.70 -13.40 2.10
C SER A 252 18.32 -14.74 2.75
N VAL A 253 19.29 -15.45 3.32
CA VAL A 253 19.08 -16.70 4.06
C VAL A 253 18.74 -16.43 5.53
N ASP A 254 19.42 -15.45 6.15
CA ASP A 254 19.36 -15.22 7.59
C ASP A 254 18.20 -14.28 8.02
N LEU A 255 17.67 -13.47 7.09
CA LEU A 255 16.60 -12.51 7.38
C LEU A 255 15.23 -13.19 7.60
N PRO A 256 14.37 -12.61 8.46
CA PRO A 256 13.00 -13.11 8.62
C PRO A 256 12.22 -12.98 7.30
N LEU A 257 11.35 -13.95 7.03
CA LEU A 257 10.54 -13.96 5.82
C LEU A 257 9.52 -12.81 5.85
N PHE A 258 9.34 -12.18 4.68
CA PHE A 258 8.33 -11.17 4.47
C PHE A 258 6.96 -11.83 4.52
N ALA A 259 6.17 -11.50 5.54
CA ALA A 259 4.83 -12.05 5.68
C ALA A 259 3.85 -11.32 4.74
N GLN A 260 2.63 -11.85 4.66
CA GLN A 260 1.59 -11.24 3.84
C GLN A 260 1.19 -9.88 4.42
N THR A 261 1.10 -8.87 3.55
CA THR A 261 0.56 -7.56 3.91
C THR A 261 -0.88 -7.68 4.40
N GLU A 262 -1.18 -7.06 5.54
CA GLU A 262 -2.53 -7.02 6.09
C GLU A 262 -3.46 -6.22 5.16
N PRO A 263 -4.40 -6.87 4.44
CA PRO A 263 -5.13 -6.23 3.34
C PRO A 263 -6.12 -5.17 3.84
N ASN A 264 -6.43 -5.18 5.14
CA ASN A 264 -7.42 -4.30 5.76
C ASN A 264 -6.82 -3.04 6.38
N LEU A 265 -5.51 -2.83 6.23
CA LEU A 265 -4.83 -1.69 6.83
C LEU A 265 -4.45 -0.66 5.76
N LEU A 266 -4.63 0.62 6.09
CA LEU A 266 -4.23 1.77 5.29
C LEU A 266 -3.29 2.64 6.12
N ALA A 267 -2.05 2.81 5.69
CA ALA A 267 -1.08 3.67 6.38
C ALA A 267 -1.21 5.13 5.95
N PHE A 268 -1.07 6.03 6.91
CA PHE A 268 -1.06 7.48 6.77
C PHE A 268 0.26 8.05 7.31
N ASN A 269 0.41 9.37 7.39
CA ASN A 269 1.57 9.98 8.03
C ASN A 269 1.56 9.85 9.57
N ASN A 270 0.38 9.80 10.17
CA ASN A 270 0.14 9.84 11.61
C ASN A 270 -0.30 8.50 12.22
N GLY A 271 -0.36 7.42 11.43
CA GLY A 271 -0.79 6.10 11.91
C GLY A 271 -1.36 5.21 10.81
N VAL A 272 -2.13 4.20 11.19
CA VAL A 272 -2.69 3.17 10.32
C VAL A 272 -4.16 2.98 10.63
N LEU A 273 -5.02 3.10 9.62
CA LEU A 273 -6.45 2.86 9.74
C LEU A 273 -6.76 1.40 9.41
N ASN A 274 -7.52 0.72 10.29
CA ASN A 274 -8.19 -0.51 9.93
C ASN A 274 -9.49 -0.19 9.20
N LYS A 275 -9.55 -0.51 7.90
CA LYS A 275 -10.68 -0.14 7.03
C LYS A 275 -11.99 -0.88 7.34
N ASN A 276 -11.95 -1.96 8.12
CA ASN A 276 -13.13 -2.71 8.51
C ASN A 276 -13.71 -2.20 9.84
N THR A 277 -12.86 -1.95 10.84
CA THR A 277 -13.29 -1.49 12.17
C THR A 277 -13.31 0.04 12.30
N LEU A 278 -12.65 0.74 11.37
CA LEU A 278 -12.33 2.17 11.43
C LEU A 278 -11.48 2.58 12.65
N GLU A 279 -10.82 1.61 13.28
CA GLU A 279 -9.88 1.86 14.38
C GLU A 279 -8.57 2.43 13.83
N PHE A 280 -8.04 3.45 14.50
CA PHE A 280 -6.78 4.09 14.15
C PHE A 280 -5.65 3.64 15.09
N LEU A 281 -4.61 3.04 14.51
CA LEU A 281 -3.53 2.32 15.17
C LEU A 281 -2.18 3.02 14.93
N PRO A 282 -1.18 2.85 15.80
CA PRO A 282 0.19 3.30 15.52
C PRO A 282 0.81 2.51 14.36
N HIS A 283 1.87 3.05 13.75
CA HIS A 283 2.65 2.28 12.77
C HIS A 283 3.31 1.06 13.41
N SER A 284 3.30 -0.06 12.68
CA SER A 284 4.03 -1.26 13.07
C SER A 284 4.63 -1.95 11.85
N LYS A 285 5.86 -2.48 12.02
CA LYS A 285 6.51 -3.33 11.02
C LYS A 285 5.76 -4.64 10.80
N ASP A 286 5.02 -5.10 11.81
CA ASP A 286 4.35 -6.40 11.79
C ASP A 286 3.08 -6.40 10.93
N TYR A 287 2.68 -5.24 10.38
CA TYR A 287 1.59 -5.12 9.41
C TYR A 287 2.01 -5.40 7.96
N TYR A 288 3.32 -5.44 7.68
CA TYR A 288 3.88 -5.71 6.36
C TYR A 288 3.33 -4.81 5.23
N LEU A 289 2.90 -3.59 5.57
CA LEU A 289 2.41 -2.60 4.61
C LEU A 289 3.55 -2.14 3.69
N THR A 290 3.33 -2.13 2.38
CA THR A 290 4.31 -1.73 1.36
C THR A 290 4.07 -0.35 0.75
N GLY A 291 2.98 0.31 1.16
CA GLY A 291 2.60 1.63 0.71
C GLY A 291 1.84 2.40 1.79
N PHE A 292 1.73 3.72 1.60
CA PHE A 292 1.00 4.60 2.51
C PHE A 292 0.45 5.81 1.75
N ASN A 293 -0.59 6.42 2.29
CA ASN A 293 -1.15 7.68 1.82
C ASN A 293 -0.35 8.84 2.42
N PRO A 294 0.24 9.75 1.60
CA PRO A 294 1.11 10.82 2.09
C PRO A 294 0.31 12.01 2.66
N CYS A 295 -0.66 11.72 3.52
CA CYS A 295 -1.47 12.69 4.27
C CYS A 295 -1.73 12.15 5.68
N ASP A 296 -2.20 13.02 6.58
CA ASP A 296 -2.72 12.59 7.86
C ASP A 296 -4.15 12.04 7.69
N TYR A 297 -4.49 11.01 8.46
CA TYR A 297 -5.87 10.59 8.64
C TYR A 297 -6.59 11.62 9.53
N LEU A 298 -7.77 12.06 9.11
CA LEU A 298 -8.58 13.05 9.81
C LEU A 298 -9.85 12.39 10.35
N GLU A 299 -10.07 12.51 11.66
CA GLU A 299 -11.28 11.99 12.33
C GLU A 299 -12.50 12.91 12.17
N THR A 300 -12.30 14.15 11.71
CA THR A 300 -13.36 15.15 11.56
C THR A 300 -13.43 15.64 10.13
N GLN A 301 -14.63 16.04 9.72
CA GLN A 301 -14.85 16.63 8.41
C GLN A 301 -13.99 17.88 8.23
N THR A 302 -13.31 17.93 7.10
CA THR A 302 -12.47 19.06 6.70
C THR A 302 -12.92 19.53 5.32
N PRO A 303 -13.03 20.84 5.06
CA PRO A 303 -13.41 21.36 3.75
C PRO A 303 -12.46 20.87 2.64
N THR A 304 -13.04 20.50 1.49
CA THR A 304 -12.30 20.08 0.30
C THR A 304 -12.77 20.86 -0.93
N PRO A 305 -12.65 22.20 -0.93
CA PRO A 305 -13.29 23.05 -1.94
C PRO A 305 -12.83 22.76 -3.38
N ASN A 306 -11.56 22.41 -3.59
CA ASN A 306 -11.05 22.10 -4.93
C ASN A 306 -11.58 20.75 -5.42
N PHE A 307 -11.59 19.75 -4.55
CA PHE A 307 -12.19 18.46 -4.83
C PHE A 307 -13.69 18.57 -5.10
N ASP A 308 -14.41 19.34 -4.30
CA ASP A 308 -15.87 19.52 -4.42
C ASP A 308 -16.22 20.21 -5.75
N LYS A 309 -15.54 21.31 -6.08
CA LYS A 309 -15.74 22.00 -7.36
C LYS A 309 -15.48 21.09 -8.57
N TRP A 310 -14.42 20.27 -8.51
CA TRP A 310 -14.11 19.32 -9.57
C TRP A 310 -15.14 18.19 -9.64
N LEU A 311 -15.55 17.66 -8.49
CA LEU A 311 -16.52 16.58 -8.40
C LEU A 311 -17.88 17.03 -8.96
N ASP A 312 -18.32 18.26 -8.65
CA ASP A 312 -19.53 18.89 -9.21
C ASP A 312 -19.44 19.05 -10.73
N PHE A 313 -18.25 19.39 -11.24
CA PHE A 313 -18.02 19.49 -12.68
C PHE A 313 -18.18 18.13 -13.37
N ILE A 314 -17.50 17.08 -12.88
CA ILE A 314 -17.52 15.74 -13.52
C ILE A 314 -18.83 14.97 -13.28
N SER A 315 -19.61 15.35 -12.27
CA SER A 315 -20.94 14.80 -11.98
C SER A 315 -22.05 15.53 -12.74
N ASN A 316 -21.76 16.63 -13.44
CA ASN A 316 -22.78 17.52 -14.01
C ASN A 316 -23.77 18.07 -12.97
N ASN A 317 -23.34 18.24 -11.72
CA ASN A 317 -24.17 18.55 -10.56
C ASN A 317 -25.29 17.52 -10.28
N ASP A 318 -25.17 16.29 -10.80
CA ASP A 318 -26.08 15.20 -10.49
C ASP A 318 -25.61 14.46 -9.23
N GLU A 319 -26.44 14.43 -8.19
CA GLU A 319 -26.11 13.87 -6.89
C GLU A 319 -25.95 12.34 -6.91
N ASP A 320 -26.73 11.62 -7.73
CA ASP A 320 -26.60 10.17 -7.87
C ASP A 320 -25.27 9.83 -8.56
N ARG A 321 -24.92 10.55 -9.63
CA ARG A 321 -23.64 10.43 -10.34
C ARG A 321 -22.47 10.80 -9.44
N LYS A 322 -22.59 11.88 -8.66
CA LYS A 322 -21.61 12.30 -7.65
C LYS A 322 -21.35 11.19 -6.64
N ARG A 323 -22.42 10.61 -6.10
CA ARG A 323 -22.34 9.45 -5.20
C ARG A 323 -21.68 8.26 -5.89
N SER A 324 -22.03 7.93 -7.13
CA SER A 324 -21.40 6.82 -7.86
C SER A 324 -19.90 7.03 -8.13
N LEU A 325 -19.47 8.26 -8.43
CA LEU A 325 -18.04 8.60 -8.59
C LEU A 325 -17.29 8.44 -7.26
N LEU A 326 -17.85 8.94 -6.15
CA LEU A 326 -17.28 8.72 -4.82
C LEU A 326 -17.22 7.23 -4.47
N ALA A 327 -18.20 6.43 -4.89
CA ALA A 327 -18.20 4.98 -4.66
C ALA A 327 -17.08 4.27 -5.42
N GLY A 328 -16.72 4.75 -6.62
CA GLY A 328 -15.56 4.26 -7.35
C GLY A 328 -14.25 4.58 -6.63
N LEU A 329 -14.14 5.78 -6.06
CA LEU A 329 -12.99 6.15 -5.21
C LEU A 329 -12.96 5.34 -3.90
N TYR A 330 -14.11 5.06 -3.28
CA TYR A 330 -14.24 4.15 -2.14
C TYR A 330 -13.72 2.75 -2.47
N MET A 331 -14.07 2.24 -3.66
CA MET A 331 -13.63 0.93 -4.16
C MET A 331 -12.10 0.85 -4.25
N ILE A 332 -11.46 1.92 -4.77
CA ILE A 332 -10.01 2.04 -4.87
C ILE A 332 -9.37 2.13 -3.48
N LEU A 333 -9.81 3.08 -2.66
CA LEU A 333 -9.29 3.33 -1.31
C LEU A 333 -9.28 2.04 -0.46
N ASN A 334 -10.38 1.28 -0.51
CA ASN A 334 -10.54 0.09 0.31
C ASN A 334 -10.14 -1.20 -0.40
N ASN A 335 -9.54 -1.14 -1.60
CA ASN A 335 -9.22 -2.29 -2.46
C ASN A 335 -10.33 -3.36 -2.48
N ARG A 336 -11.55 -2.96 -2.85
CA ARG A 336 -12.72 -3.86 -2.91
C ARG A 336 -12.74 -4.73 -4.17
N ASN A 337 -11.64 -5.44 -4.41
CA ASN A 337 -11.50 -6.40 -5.51
C ASN A 337 -12.54 -7.53 -5.40
N ASP A 338 -13.01 -7.83 -4.19
CA ASP A 338 -14.11 -8.77 -3.91
C ASP A 338 -15.46 -8.38 -4.57
N TRP A 339 -15.59 -7.16 -5.07
CA TRP A 339 -16.78 -6.76 -5.83
C TRP A 339 -16.77 -7.26 -7.27
N GLU A 340 -15.62 -7.71 -7.77
CA GLU A 340 -15.41 -8.06 -9.17
C GLU A 340 -15.81 -6.95 -10.15
N LEU A 341 -15.60 -5.69 -9.76
CA LEU A 341 -15.93 -4.52 -10.57
C LEU A 341 -14.66 -3.83 -11.07
N THR A 342 -14.78 -3.19 -12.23
CA THR A 342 -13.74 -2.39 -12.88
C THR A 342 -14.32 -1.05 -13.29
N LEU A 343 -13.50 0.00 -13.32
CA LEU A 343 -13.91 1.35 -13.65
C LEU A 343 -13.47 1.69 -15.07
N GLU A 344 -14.37 2.22 -15.87
CA GLU A 344 -14.06 2.68 -17.22
C GLU A 344 -14.58 4.09 -17.42
N LEU A 345 -13.65 5.03 -17.56
CA LEU A 345 -13.87 6.46 -17.67
C LEU A 345 -13.74 6.81 -19.16
N ILE A 346 -14.86 7.04 -19.84
CA ILE A 346 -14.90 7.14 -21.30
C ILE A 346 -15.30 8.54 -21.74
N GLY A 347 -14.52 9.19 -22.60
CA GLY A 347 -14.90 10.46 -23.21
C GLY A 347 -13.72 11.26 -23.74
N GLU A 348 -13.97 12.47 -24.24
CA GLU A 348 -12.96 13.31 -24.88
C GLU A 348 -11.92 13.90 -23.89
N PRO A 349 -10.72 14.29 -24.37
CA PRO A 349 -9.72 14.99 -23.56
C PRO A 349 -10.29 16.23 -22.87
N GLY A 350 -9.75 16.55 -21.68
CA GLY A 350 -10.16 17.75 -20.92
C GLY A 350 -11.39 17.60 -20.03
N GLY A 351 -12.02 16.41 -19.97
CA GLY A 351 -13.18 16.16 -19.12
C GLY A 351 -12.91 15.82 -17.65
N GLY A 352 -11.66 15.86 -17.18
CA GLY A 352 -11.32 15.55 -15.78
C GLY A 352 -11.09 14.07 -15.46
N LYS A 353 -11.07 13.18 -16.46
CA LYS A 353 -10.76 11.74 -16.32
C LYS A 353 -9.38 11.49 -15.69
N SER A 354 -8.36 12.18 -16.17
CA SER A 354 -6.99 12.04 -15.66
C SER A 354 -6.90 12.48 -14.19
N VAL A 355 -7.64 13.53 -13.79
CA VAL A 355 -7.71 13.97 -12.39
C VAL A 355 -8.35 12.87 -11.52
N TYR A 356 -9.38 12.17 -12.02
CA TYR A 356 -9.99 11.05 -11.29
C TYR A 356 -8.97 9.93 -11.02
N LEU A 357 -8.14 9.58 -12.02
CA LEU A 357 -7.08 8.60 -11.83
C LEU A 357 -6.00 9.09 -10.85
N GLU A 358 -5.62 10.36 -10.90
CA GLU A 358 -4.66 10.94 -9.94
C GLU A 358 -5.20 10.88 -8.50
N VAL A 359 -6.48 11.19 -8.28
CA VAL A 359 -7.12 10.99 -6.97
C VAL A 359 -7.10 9.50 -6.59
N GLY A 360 -7.43 8.59 -7.51
CA GLY A 360 -7.35 7.15 -7.29
C GLY A 360 -5.95 6.68 -6.87
N LYS A 361 -4.89 7.17 -7.52
CA LYS A 361 -3.50 6.89 -7.16
C LYS A 361 -3.20 7.39 -5.74
N MET A 362 -3.58 8.62 -5.41
CA MET A 362 -3.40 9.19 -4.08
C MET A 362 -4.11 8.36 -3.00
N LEU A 363 -5.33 7.86 -3.27
CA LEU A 363 -6.11 7.02 -2.36
C LEU A 363 -5.55 5.61 -2.21
N SER A 364 -4.99 5.02 -3.26
CA SER A 364 -4.35 3.70 -3.19
C SER A 364 -3.05 3.71 -2.36
N GLY A 365 -2.41 4.88 -2.23
CA GLY A 365 -1.14 5.07 -1.55
C GLY A 365 0.07 4.98 -2.50
N GLU A 366 1.18 5.58 -2.07
CA GLU A 366 2.45 5.53 -2.79
C GLU A 366 2.98 4.09 -2.84
N GLY A 367 3.42 3.63 -4.02
CA GLY A 367 3.91 2.27 -4.25
C GLY A 367 2.83 1.23 -4.59
N ASN A 368 1.56 1.49 -4.26
CA ASN A 368 0.44 0.56 -4.42
C ASN A 368 -0.28 0.64 -5.78
N HIS A 369 0.16 1.54 -6.65
CA HIS A 369 -0.42 1.70 -7.98
C HIS A 369 0.61 1.46 -9.08
N GLU A 370 0.11 1.10 -10.27
CA GLU A 370 0.94 0.92 -11.46
C GLU A 370 0.17 1.31 -12.72
N ALA A 371 0.87 1.95 -13.66
CA ALA A 371 0.33 2.26 -14.97
C ALA A 371 0.39 1.01 -15.85
N ILE A 372 -0.69 0.71 -16.55
CA ILE A 372 -0.81 -0.46 -17.42
C ILE A 372 -1.46 -0.07 -18.74
N THR A 373 -1.26 -0.92 -19.75
CA THR A 373 -2.16 -1.01 -20.90
C THR A 373 -2.78 -2.40 -20.93
N LEU A 374 -3.91 -2.54 -21.61
CA LEU A 374 -4.55 -3.84 -21.79
C LEU A 374 -3.66 -4.82 -22.59
N GLU A 375 -2.80 -4.29 -23.45
CA GLU A 375 -1.80 -5.06 -24.19
C GLU A 375 -0.72 -5.63 -23.27
N ILE A 376 -0.12 -4.81 -22.39
CA ILE A 376 0.92 -5.23 -21.45
C ILE A 376 0.42 -6.34 -20.52
N LEU A 377 -0.85 -6.28 -20.09
CA LEU A 377 -1.44 -7.35 -19.27
C LEU A 377 -1.47 -8.71 -19.98
N ASN A 378 -1.48 -8.76 -21.31
CA ASN A 378 -1.43 -10.01 -22.06
C ASN A 378 0.01 -10.52 -22.29
N GLU A 379 1.04 -9.75 -21.94
CA GLU A 379 2.44 -10.12 -22.06
C GLU A 379 2.98 -10.68 -20.73
N ASP A 380 3.18 -12.00 -20.64
CA ASP A 380 3.66 -12.69 -19.41
C ASP A 380 5.04 -12.20 -18.94
N LYS A 381 5.87 -11.76 -19.88
CA LYS A 381 7.24 -11.25 -19.63
C LYS A 381 7.32 -9.81 -19.13
N ALA A 382 6.26 -9.03 -19.29
CA ALA A 382 6.25 -7.60 -18.98
C ALA A 382 5.29 -7.24 -17.83
N ARG A 383 4.42 -8.16 -17.42
CA ARG A 383 3.38 -7.89 -16.43
C ARG A 383 3.82 -8.00 -14.97
N ASP A 384 5.07 -8.36 -14.68
CA ASP A 384 5.58 -8.45 -13.30
C ASP A 384 5.54 -7.11 -12.55
N ILE A 385 5.48 -5.99 -13.27
CA ILE A 385 5.26 -4.65 -12.72
C ILE A 385 4.00 -4.51 -11.86
N ILE A 386 2.98 -5.37 -12.06
CA ILE A 386 1.70 -5.29 -11.33
C ILE A 386 1.70 -6.06 -10.01
N LEU A 387 2.79 -6.73 -9.65
CA LEU A 387 2.91 -7.48 -8.41
C LEU A 387 2.78 -6.56 -7.19
N ASN A 388 2.00 -7.00 -6.19
CA ASN A 388 1.70 -6.27 -4.96
C ASN A 388 1.04 -4.90 -5.14
N LYS A 389 0.42 -4.66 -6.31
CA LYS A 389 -0.35 -3.44 -6.55
C LYS A 389 -1.82 -3.67 -6.17
N THR A 390 -2.45 -2.64 -5.61
CA THR A 390 -3.88 -2.61 -5.29
C THR A 390 -4.68 -1.76 -6.27
N PHE A 391 -4.01 -0.92 -7.06
CA PHE A 391 -4.64 -0.10 -8.09
C PHE A 391 -3.87 -0.13 -9.41
N LEU A 392 -4.52 -0.59 -10.47
CA LEU A 392 -3.96 -0.63 -11.81
C LEU A 392 -4.76 0.31 -12.70
N TYR A 393 -4.07 1.21 -13.39
CA TYR A 393 -4.74 2.21 -14.20
C TYR A 393 -4.14 2.34 -15.60
N SER A 394 -4.99 2.66 -16.57
CA SER A 394 -4.56 3.11 -17.89
C SER A 394 -5.03 4.55 -18.08
N SER A 395 -4.08 5.49 -18.16
CA SER A 395 -4.36 6.93 -18.24
C SER A 395 -4.83 7.39 -19.62
N ASP A 396 -4.43 6.67 -20.66
CA ASP A 396 -4.83 6.91 -22.04
C ASP A 396 -4.77 5.60 -22.83
N GLN A 397 -5.78 4.75 -22.63
CA GLN A 397 -5.90 3.51 -23.38
C GLN A 397 -6.32 3.84 -24.81
N SER A 398 -5.42 3.60 -25.75
CA SER A 398 -5.78 3.58 -27.16
C SER A 398 -6.91 2.56 -27.40
N ARG A 399 -7.71 2.77 -28.45
CA ARG A 399 -8.82 1.89 -28.78
C ARG A 399 -8.40 0.42 -28.71
N TYR A 400 -9.07 -0.33 -27.83
CA TYR A 400 -8.75 -1.73 -27.55
C TYR A 400 -9.78 -2.68 -28.13
N ILE A 401 -9.29 -3.70 -28.84
CA ILE A 401 -10.08 -4.86 -29.29
C ILE A 401 -9.25 -6.11 -29.03
N GLY A 402 -9.58 -6.88 -28.01
CA GLY A 402 -8.73 -8.01 -27.61
C GLY A 402 -9.33 -8.94 -26.56
N ASP A 403 -8.51 -9.88 -26.09
CA ASP A 403 -8.90 -10.82 -25.04
C ASP A 403 -9.01 -10.10 -23.68
N ALA A 404 -9.98 -10.52 -22.87
CA ALA A 404 -10.17 -10.05 -21.50
C ALA A 404 -9.75 -11.07 -20.44
N SER A 405 -9.20 -12.22 -20.82
CA SER A 405 -8.95 -13.33 -19.88
C SER A 405 -8.09 -12.93 -18.69
N ILE A 406 -6.96 -12.25 -18.90
CA ILE A 406 -6.10 -11.78 -17.79
C ILE A 406 -6.78 -10.66 -17.00
N PHE A 407 -7.43 -9.72 -17.68
CA PHE A 407 -8.17 -8.64 -17.04
C PHE A 407 -9.27 -9.17 -16.10
N LYS A 408 -10.01 -10.20 -16.53
CA LYS A 408 -11.00 -10.91 -15.72
C LYS A 408 -10.37 -11.54 -14.49
N LYS A 409 -9.27 -12.28 -14.66
CA LYS A 409 -8.54 -12.93 -13.55
C LYS A 409 -8.09 -11.92 -12.50
N ILE A 410 -7.52 -10.80 -12.92
CA ILE A 410 -7.12 -9.73 -11.99
C ILE A 410 -8.34 -9.14 -11.27
N SER A 411 -9.42 -8.85 -12.00
CA SER A 411 -10.64 -8.29 -11.40
C SER A 411 -11.35 -9.24 -10.43
N SER A 412 -11.16 -10.57 -10.53
CA SER A 412 -11.66 -11.58 -9.59
C SER A 412 -10.63 -12.01 -8.54
N GLY A 413 -9.40 -11.50 -8.60
CA GLY A 413 -8.33 -11.87 -7.68
C GLY A 413 -7.78 -13.28 -7.89
N GLU A 414 -7.98 -13.87 -9.08
CA GLU A 414 -7.43 -15.16 -9.49
C GLU A 414 -5.93 -15.10 -9.74
N GLU A 415 -5.28 -16.26 -9.67
CA GLU A 415 -3.86 -16.39 -10.00
C GLU A 415 -3.61 -16.23 -11.51
N ILE A 416 -2.55 -15.48 -11.82
CA ILE A 416 -2.02 -15.35 -13.17
C ILE A 416 -0.55 -15.73 -13.19
N THR A 417 -0.09 -16.13 -14.37
CA THR A 417 1.31 -16.51 -14.59
C THR A 417 2.16 -15.27 -14.85
N PHE A 418 3.29 -15.22 -14.17
CA PHE A 418 4.36 -14.25 -14.36
C PHE A 418 5.58 -14.95 -14.92
N ASN A 419 6.28 -14.28 -15.85
CA ASN A 419 7.51 -14.80 -16.45
C ASN A 419 8.60 -13.72 -16.47
N PRO A 420 9.07 -13.25 -15.29
CA PRO A 420 10.02 -12.15 -15.24
C PRO A 420 11.32 -12.51 -15.95
N LYS A 421 11.92 -11.53 -16.60
CA LYS A 421 13.16 -11.72 -17.36
C LYS A 421 14.27 -12.28 -16.46
N ASN A 422 14.93 -13.35 -16.91
CA ASN A 422 16.01 -14.04 -16.21
C ASN A 422 15.62 -14.65 -14.84
N LYS A 423 14.32 -14.88 -14.57
CA LYS A 423 13.83 -15.55 -13.35
C LYS A 423 12.91 -16.71 -13.73
N PRO A 424 12.74 -17.72 -12.85
CA PRO A 424 11.73 -18.77 -13.06
C PRO A 424 10.33 -18.18 -13.12
N SER A 425 9.47 -18.76 -13.96
CA SER A 425 8.04 -18.43 -13.99
C SER A 425 7.36 -18.92 -12.70
N PHE A 426 6.36 -18.17 -12.25
CA PHE A 426 5.54 -18.50 -11.09
C PHE A 426 4.12 -17.97 -11.29
N ASN A 427 3.18 -18.47 -10.47
CA ASN A 427 1.81 -17.95 -10.42
C ASN A 427 1.62 -17.16 -9.13
N ALA A 428 0.89 -16.05 -9.22
CA ALA A 428 0.49 -15.28 -8.05
C ALA A 428 -0.86 -14.58 -8.30
N PRO A 429 -1.68 -14.35 -7.26
CA PRO A 429 -2.89 -13.56 -7.38
C PRO A 429 -2.57 -12.06 -7.43
N VAL A 430 -3.34 -11.31 -8.22
CA VAL A 430 -3.30 -9.84 -8.24
C VAL A 430 -4.66 -9.31 -7.83
N LYS A 431 -4.76 -8.85 -6.58
CA LYS A 431 -6.01 -8.30 -6.02
C LYS A 431 -5.98 -6.78 -6.15
N ALA A 432 -6.26 -6.30 -7.36
CA ALA A 432 -6.22 -4.89 -7.68
C ALA A 432 -7.56 -4.40 -8.25
N ILE A 433 -7.84 -3.12 -8.04
CA ILE A 433 -8.88 -2.40 -8.76
C ILE A 433 -8.31 -1.92 -10.10
N LEU A 434 -9.04 -2.18 -11.17
CA LEU A 434 -8.67 -1.75 -12.53
C LEU A 434 -9.49 -0.50 -12.92
N ALA A 435 -8.80 0.55 -13.36
CA ALA A 435 -9.43 1.74 -13.93
C ALA A 435 -8.85 2.09 -15.31
N ILE A 436 -9.71 2.20 -16.33
CA ILE A 436 -9.31 2.51 -17.70
C ILE A 436 -9.87 3.87 -18.09
N CYS A 437 -9.00 4.79 -18.51
CA CYS A 437 -9.39 5.97 -19.27
C CYS A 437 -9.22 5.69 -20.75
N SER A 438 -10.24 6.00 -21.55
CA SER A 438 -10.15 5.96 -23.01
C SER A 438 -11.13 6.94 -23.64
N ASN A 439 -10.94 7.26 -24.92
CA ASN A 439 -11.93 8.00 -25.71
C ASN A 439 -13.05 7.07 -26.20
N THR A 440 -12.76 5.78 -26.36
CA THR A 440 -13.72 4.78 -26.85
C THR A 440 -13.84 3.63 -25.88
N LEU A 441 -15.01 3.03 -25.78
CA LEU A 441 -15.23 1.92 -24.86
C LEU A 441 -14.51 0.64 -25.38
N PRO A 442 -13.70 -0.06 -24.55
CA PRO A 442 -13.01 -1.28 -24.97
C PRO A 442 -13.96 -2.39 -25.46
N ILE A 443 -13.50 -3.14 -26.48
CA ILE A 443 -14.20 -4.30 -27.03
C ILE A 443 -13.45 -5.58 -26.64
N TYR A 444 -14.14 -6.50 -25.97
CA TYR A 444 -13.56 -7.74 -25.48
C TYR A 444 -14.04 -8.93 -26.31
N LYS A 445 -13.13 -9.57 -27.04
CA LYS A 445 -13.44 -10.71 -27.93
C LYS A 445 -13.77 -11.97 -27.13
N ASN A 446 -14.70 -12.78 -27.64
CA ASN A 446 -15.04 -14.11 -27.10
C ASN A 446 -15.37 -14.14 -25.60
N ASP A 447 -15.85 -13.02 -25.06
CA ASP A 447 -15.96 -12.84 -23.62
C ASP A 447 -17.28 -13.39 -23.02
N GLY A 448 -18.30 -13.61 -23.86
CA GLY A 448 -19.57 -14.18 -23.42
C GLY A 448 -20.33 -13.33 -22.39
N GLY A 449 -20.02 -12.04 -22.29
CA GLY A 449 -20.58 -11.11 -21.29
C GLY A 449 -19.87 -11.13 -19.93
N GLY A 450 -18.74 -11.83 -19.81
CA GLY A 450 -17.94 -11.88 -18.59
C GLY A 450 -17.44 -10.50 -18.12
N MET A 451 -17.08 -9.61 -19.03
CA MET A 451 -16.69 -8.23 -18.79
C MET A 451 -17.89 -7.31 -18.60
N GLU A 452 -19.02 -7.59 -19.26
CA GLU A 452 -20.21 -6.77 -19.14
C GLU A 452 -20.73 -6.73 -17.69
N ARG A 453 -20.64 -7.84 -16.96
CA ARG A 453 -20.97 -7.87 -15.52
C ARG A 453 -19.93 -7.20 -14.61
N ARG A 454 -18.70 -6.96 -15.08
CA ARG A 454 -17.60 -6.36 -14.30
C ARG A 454 -17.41 -4.87 -14.54
N ARG A 455 -17.64 -4.38 -15.76
CA ARG A 455 -17.40 -2.97 -16.11
C ARG A 455 -18.45 -2.04 -15.51
N VAL A 456 -18.00 -0.99 -14.84
CA VAL A 456 -18.78 0.18 -14.43
C VAL A 456 -18.30 1.34 -15.29
N VAL A 457 -19.19 1.82 -16.17
CA VAL A 457 -18.85 2.81 -17.19
C VAL A 457 -19.30 4.19 -16.73
N PHE A 458 -18.39 5.16 -16.77
CA PHE A 458 -18.64 6.57 -16.53
C PHE A 458 -18.38 7.35 -17.81
N PRO A 459 -19.42 7.79 -18.54
CA PRO A 459 -19.27 8.68 -19.68
C PRO A 459 -18.89 10.10 -19.22
N PHE A 460 -17.82 10.67 -19.72
CA PHE A 460 -17.39 12.05 -19.49
C PHE A 460 -17.72 12.87 -20.73
N THR A 461 -18.82 13.62 -20.67
CA THR A 461 -19.39 14.34 -21.81
C THR A 461 -19.05 15.82 -21.86
N ARG A 462 -18.46 16.36 -20.78
CA ARG A 462 -18.00 17.75 -20.70
C ARG A 462 -16.49 17.82 -20.86
N SER A 463 -16.02 18.93 -21.42
CA SER A 463 -14.61 19.29 -21.46
C SER A 463 -14.45 20.75 -21.06
N LEU A 464 -13.35 21.07 -20.37
CA LEU A 464 -12.95 22.45 -20.11
C LEU A 464 -12.06 22.94 -21.25
N ASP A 465 -12.28 24.19 -21.66
CA ASP A 465 -11.34 24.93 -22.48
C ASP A 465 -10.00 25.06 -21.76
N GLU A 466 -8.90 25.12 -22.52
CA GLU A 466 -7.56 25.13 -21.93
C GLU A 466 -7.33 26.27 -20.93
N ASN A 467 -7.92 27.44 -21.19
CA ASN A 467 -7.80 28.62 -20.33
C ASN A 467 -8.55 28.48 -19.00
N ASP A 468 -9.57 27.62 -18.91
CA ASP A 468 -10.35 27.39 -17.70
C ASP A 468 -9.77 26.26 -16.83
N ARG A 469 -8.73 25.58 -17.32
CA ARG A 469 -8.07 24.49 -16.58
C ARG A 469 -7.13 25.07 -15.54
N ASP A 470 -7.33 24.65 -14.30
CA ASP A 470 -6.41 24.93 -13.21
C ASP A 470 -5.22 23.95 -13.28
N PRO A 471 -4.00 24.39 -13.67
CA PRO A 471 -2.86 23.49 -13.83
C PRO A 471 -2.38 22.91 -12.50
N ASP A 472 -2.72 23.55 -11.38
CA ASP A 472 -2.33 23.14 -10.03
C ASP A 472 -3.42 22.33 -9.32
N LEU A 473 -4.54 21.99 -10.00
CA LEU A 473 -5.70 21.33 -9.37
C LEU A 473 -5.30 20.05 -8.61
N VAL A 474 -4.47 19.20 -9.21
CA VAL A 474 -4.00 17.95 -8.59
C VAL A 474 -3.16 18.22 -7.34
N LYS A 475 -2.31 19.26 -7.37
CA LYS A 475 -1.51 19.68 -6.22
C LYS A 475 -2.40 20.21 -5.09
N LYS A 476 -3.42 21.00 -5.42
CA LYS A 476 -4.42 21.50 -4.45
C LYS A 476 -5.22 20.34 -3.84
N MET A 477 -5.70 19.39 -4.64
CA MET A 477 -6.38 18.18 -4.13
C MET A 477 -5.49 17.31 -3.25
N LYS A 478 -4.19 17.23 -3.54
CA LYS A 478 -3.24 16.50 -2.68
C LYS A 478 -3.22 17.08 -1.25
N SER A 479 -3.36 18.40 -1.10
CA SER A 479 -3.46 19.04 0.23
C SER A 479 -4.81 18.77 0.93
N GLU A 480 -5.83 18.39 0.17
CA GLU A 480 -7.17 18.06 0.67
C GLU A 480 -7.35 16.55 0.94
N LEU A 481 -6.34 15.71 0.66
CA LEU A 481 -6.47 14.24 0.62
C LEU A 481 -7.06 13.63 1.89
N GLY A 482 -6.64 14.08 3.08
CA GLY A 482 -7.21 13.61 4.35
C GLY A 482 -8.71 13.93 4.47
N GLY A 483 -9.12 15.12 4.02
CA GLY A 483 -10.53 15.53 3.96
C GLY A 483 -11.33 14.76 2.91
N ILE A 484 -10.72 14.44 1.76
CA ILE A 484 -11.34 13.63 0.71
C ILE A 484 -11.60 12.21 1.24
N ILE A 485 -10.63 11.61 1.91
CA ILE A 485 -10.77 10.28 2.54
C ILE A 485 -11.88 10.30 3.58
N ARG A 486 -11.91 11.32 4.45
CA ARG A 486 -12.98 11.48 5.43
C ARG A 486 -14.36 11.60 4.76
N LYS A 487 -14.47 12.42 3.71
CA LYS A 487 -15.72 12.58 2.94
C LYS A 487 -16.19 11.27 2.33
N ILE A 488 -15.28 10.44 1.80
CA ILE A 488 -15.62 9.13 1.23
C ILE A 488 -16.21 8.21 2.31
N TYR A 489 -15.59 8.13 3.49
CA TYR A 489 -16.12 7.31 4.60
C TYR A 489 -17.42 7.86 5.20
N ASP A 490 -17.59 9.18 5.30
CA ASP A 490 -18.84 9.78 5.74
C ASP A 490 -19.97 9.58 4.72
N THR A 491 -19.66 9.54 3.43
CA THR A 491 -20.64 9.27 2.36
C THR A 491 -21.07 7.81 2.35
N PHE A 492 -20.15 6.90 2.69
CA PHE A 492 -20.37 5.45 2.72
C PHE A 492 -19.88 4.84 4.04
N PRO A 493 -20.67 4.96 5.12
CA PRO A 493 -20.36 4.29 6.38
C PRO A 493 -20.31 2.77 6.22
N GLN A 494 -21.09 2.24 5.27
CA GLN A 494 -21.12 0.83 4.93
C GLN A 494 -20.72 0.60 3.48
N ALA A 495 -19.84 -0.38 3.27
CA ALA A 495 -19.35 -0.74 1.96
C ALA A 495 -20.45 -1.11 0.95
N ASP A 496 -21.54 -1.72 1.40
CA ASP A 496 -22.66 -2.10 0.53
C ASP A 496 -23.37 -0.89 -0.09
N GLU A 497 -23.33 0.28 0.55
CA GLU A 497 -23.89 1.50 -0.02
C GLU A 497 -23.09 1.99 -1.22
N ALA A 498 -21.76 1.97 -1.12
CA ALA A 498 -20.86 2.27 -2.24
C ALA A 498 -21.05 1.24 -3.37
N LYS A 499 -21.12 -0.05 -3.05
CA LYS A 499 -21.38 -1.11 -4.03
C LYS A 499 -22.70 -0.89 -4.77
N LYS A 500 -23.79 -0.56 -4.06
CA LYS A 500 -25.10 -0.23 -4.65
C LYS A 500 -25.02 1.00 -5.58
N ALA A 501 -24.28 2.04 -5.19
CA ALA A 501 -24.10 3.23 -6.02
C ALA A 501 -23.38 2.90 -7.35
N LEU A 502 -22.38 2.02 -7.33
CA LEU A 502 -21.72 1.53 -8.55
C LEU A 502 -22.67 0.69 -9.42
N PHE A 503 -23.51 -0.16 -8.83
CA PHE A 503 -24.51 -0.91 -9.59
C PHE A 503 -25.58 -0.02 -10.22
N ARG A 504 -25.98 1.08 -9.55
CA ARG A 504 -26.85 2.08 -10.15
C ARG A 504 -26.18 2.71 -11.37
N GLN A 505 -24.92 3.14 -11.24
CA GLN A 505 -24.16 3.70 -12.36
C GLN A 505 -24.05 2.72 -13.53
N LYS A 506 -23.72 1.46 -13.25
CA LYS A 506 -23.58 0.40 -14.26
C LYS A 506 -24.84 0.26 -15.14
N ASN A 507 -26.01 0.47 -14.54
CA ASN A 507 -27.32 0.35 -15.17
C ASN A 507 -27.95 1.72 -15.49
N SER A 508 -27.20 2.81 -15.37
CA SER A 508 -27.67 4.17 -15.65
C SER A 508 -27.95 4.35 -17.14
N LYS A 509 -28.82 5.30 -17.48
CA LYS A 509 -29.15 5.62 -18.87
C LYS A 509 -27.89 5.97 -19.67
N GLU A 510 -27.03 6.82 -19.13
CA GLU A 510 -25.79 7.25 -19.80
C GLU A 510 -24.82 6.07 -20.07
N ALA A 511 -24.69 5.13 -19.14
CA ALA A 511 -23.82 3.97 -19.31
C ALA A 511 -24.39 3.02 -20.37
N LEU A 512 -25.71 2.80 -20.37
CA LEU A 512 -26.40 1.97 -21.35
C LEU A 512 -26.36 2.60 -22.75
N GLU A 513 -26.55 3.91 -22.86
CA GLU A 513 -26.46 4.65 -24.13
C GLU A 513 -25.06 4.60 -24.73
N LEU A 514 -24.01 4.78 -23.92
CA LEU A 514 -22.64 4.68 -24.40
C LEU A 514 -22.30 3.26 -24.88
N LYS A 515 -22.76 2.23 -24.16
CA LYS A 515 -22.60 0.82 -24.58
C LYS A 515 -23.30 0.56 -25.91
N ARG A 516 -24.52 1.08 -26.10
CA ARG A 516 -25.26 0.99 -27.38
C ARG A 516 -24.53 1.69 -28.52
N LYS A 517 -24.06 2.94 -28.30
CA LYS A 517 -23.33 3.72 -29.30
C LYS A 517 -21.99 3.10 -29.70
N ASN A 518 -21.29 2.50 -28.74
CA ASN A 518 -19.96 1.91 -29.00
C ASN A 518 -20.03 0.53 -29.63
N ASP A 519 -21.18 -0.13 -29.56
CA ASP A 519 -21.45 -1.33 -30.31
C ASP A 519 -21.89 -0.93 -31.74
N HIS A 520 -20.91 -0.50 -32.54
CA HIS A 520 -21.13 -0.23 -33.97
C HIS A 520 -21.61 -1.46 -34.72
N ILE A 521 -21.44 -2.65 -34.12
CA ILE A 521 -22.06 -3.88 -34.62
C ILE A 521 -23.56 -3.88 -34.29
N LEU A 522 -23.99 -3.46 -33.10
CA LEU A 522 -25.42 -3.23 -32.81
C LEU A 522 -26.05 -2.23 -33.77
N GLU A 523 -25.42 -1.08 -34.00
CA GLU A 523 -25.91 -0.10 -34.98
C GLU A 523 -25.92 -0.66 -36.40
N PHE A 524 -24.86 -1.38 -36.78
CA PHE A 524 -24.78 -2.03 -38.09
C PHE A 524 -25.89 -3.08 -38.27
N ILE A 525 -26.23 -3.87 -37.25
CA ILE A 525 -27.28 -4.91 -37.35
C ILE A 525 -28.71 -4.34 -37.33
N GLU A 526 -28.93 -3.08 -36.96
CA GLU A 526 -30.26 -2.46 -37.02
C GLU A 526 -30.82 -2.42 -38.44
N GLU A 527 -29.94 -2.30 -39.45
CA GLU A 527 -30.30 -2.31 -40.87
C GLU A 527 -30.71 -3.70 -41.40
N PHE A 528 -30.56 -4.74 -40.58
CA PHE A 528 -30.73 -6.12 -40.99
C PHE A 528 -31.73 -6.89 -40.14
N GLU A 529 -32.25 -7.97 -40.73
CA GLU A 529 -33.05 -8.99 -40.08
C GLU A 529 -32.55 -10.40 -40.41
N LEU A 530 -32.99 -11.37 -39.61
CA LEU A 530 -32.56 -12.75 -39.72
C LEU A 530 -33.69 -13.62 -40.29
N LEU A 531 -33.38 -14.31 -41.39
CA LEU A 531 -34.21 -15.38 -41.90
C LEU A 531 -34.17 -16.59 -40.95
N PRO A 532 -35.27 -17.35 -40.81
CA PRO A 532 -35.32 -18.55 -39.96
C PRO A 532 -34.27 -19.60 -40.30
N GLN A 533 -33.77 -19.61 -41.54
CA GLN A 533 -32.77 -20.53 -42.05
C GLN A 533 -31.87 -19.85 -43.09
N VAL A 534 -30.65 -20.36 -43.28
CA VAL A 534 -29.72 -19.84 -44.29
C VAL A 534 -30.20 -20.24 -45.69
N THR A 535 -30.45 -19.25 -46.55
CA THR A 535 -30.88 -19.44 -47.95
C THR A 535 -30.03 -18.62 -48.91
N THR A 536 -30.22 -18.79 -50.21
CA THR A 536 -29.55 -17.99 -51.25
C THR A 536 -30.02 -16.53 -51.31
N GLN A 537 -31.12 -16.19 -50.63
CA GLN A 537 -31.61 -14.81 -50.48
C GLN A 537 -30.80 -14.02 -49.45
N GLY A 538 -30.17 -14.71 -48.49
CA GLY A 538 -29.31 -14.10 -47.48
C GLY A 538 -27.97 -13.64 -48.08
N LEU A 539 -27.44 -12.56 -47.51
CA LEU A 539 -26.18 -11.95 -47.96
C LEU A 539 -25.03 -12.94 -47.85
N VAL A 540 -24.13 -12.89 -48.84
CA VAL A 540 -22.86 -13.63 -48.81
C VAL A 540 -21.94 -12.95 -47.81
N MET A 541 -21.25 -13.71 -46.96
CA MET A 541 -20.37 -13.12 -45.94
C MET A 541 -19.26 -12.26 -46.59
N GLY A 542 -18.54 -12.80 -47.55
CA GLY A 542 -17.50 -12.07 -48.30
C GLY A 542 -16.16 -11.92 -47.55
N SER A 543 -15.26 -11.14 -48.14
CA SER A 543 -13.96 -10.76 -47.58
C SER A 543 -13.49 -9.46 -48.23
N ASN A 544 -12.32 -8.93 -47.86
CA ASN A 544 -11.78 -7.72 -48.49
C ASN A 544 -11.34 -7.93 -49.96
N ARG A 545 -11.33 -9.18 -50.46
CA ARG A 545 -10.95 -9.47 -51.85
C ARG A 545 -12.03 -9.01 -52.83
N GLY A 546 -11.64 -8.20 -53.82
CA GLY A 546 -12.52 -7.72 -54.87
C GLY A 546 -13.55 -6.69 -54.39
N LEU A 547 -13.20 -5.91 -53.36
CA LEU A 547 -14.00 -4.80 -52.85
C LEU A 547 -14.26 -3.79 -53.99
N PRO A 548 -15.52 -3.53 -54.37
CA PRO A 548 -15.83 -2.48 -55.34
C PRO A 548 -15.69 -1.09 -54.70
N PRO A 549 -15.62 -0.01 -55.50
CA PRO A 549 -15.70 1.36 -54.98
C PRO A 549 -16.94 1.56 -54.10
N PHE A 550 -16.85 2.40 -53.07
CA PHE A 550 -17.94 2.58 -52.10
C PHE A 550 -19.21 3.22 -52.70
N GLU A 551 -19.09 3.91 -53.84
CA GLU A 551 -20.22 4.47 -54.60
C GLU A 551 -20.97 3.40 -55.43
N SER A 552 -20.37 2.22 -55.60
CA SER A 552 -20.91 1.14 -56.42
C SER A 552 -22.11 0.48 -55.75
N GLN A 553 -23.15 0.14 -56.52
CA GLN A 553 -24.28 -0.64 -56.01
C GLN A 553 -23.89 -2.07 -55.58
N PHE A 554 -22.79 -2.60 -56.13
CA PHE A 554 -22.31 -3.94 -55.80
C PHE A 554 -21.73 -4.05 -54.38
N ILE A 555 -21.47 -2.92 -53.70
CA ILE A 555 -20.96 -2.92 -52.32
C ILE A 555 -21.97 -3.57 -51.35
N TYR A 556 -23.26 -3.56 -51.68
CA TYR A 556 -24.34 -4.10 -50.86
C TYR A 556 -24.60 -5.60 -51.06
N ASP A 557 -23.83 -6.28 -51.91
CA ASP A 557 -24.05 -7.71 -52.22
C ASP A 557 -23.41 -8.65 -51.19
N ARG A 558 -22.51 -8.14 -50.35
CA ARG A 558 -21.81 -8.92 -49.34
C ARG A 558 -21.82 -8.24 -47.99
N LEU A 559 -22.10 -9.01 -46.96
CA LEU A 559 -22.22 -8.49 -45.59
C LEU A 559 -20.93 -7.82 -45.12
N TYR A 560 -19.77 -8.38 -45.45
CA TYR A 560 -18.48 -7.77 -45.11
C TYR A 560 -18.22 -6.47 -45.87
N TRP A 561 -18.68 -6.34 -47.11
CA TRP A 561 -18.55 -5.10 -47.87
C TRP A 561 -19.48 -4.01 -47.35
N CYS A 562 -20.72 -4.36 -47.00
CA CYS A 562 -21.64 -3.49 -46.27
C CYS A 562 -20.99 -2.97 -44.97
N TYR A 563 -20.32 -3.85 -44.23
CA TYR A 563 -19.64 -3.49 -43.00
C TYR A 563 -18.48 -2.51 -43.23
N LEU A 564 -17.69 -2.72 -44.28
CA LEU A 564 -16.61 -1.80 -44.66
C LEU A 564 -17.14 -0.42 -45.06
N LEU A 565 -18.22 -0.40 -45.86
CA LEU A 565 -18.91 0.84 -46.23
C LEU A 565 -19.43 1.57 -44.99
N PHE A 566 -20.15 0.86 -44.11
CA PHE A 566 -20.66 1.41 -42.86
C PHE A 566 -19.54 1.96 -41.97
N CYS A 567 -18.40 1.27 -41.89
CA CYS A 567 -17.25 1.78 -41.15
C CYS A 567 -16.67 3.05 -41.80
N ASN A 568 -16.62 3.11 -43.14
CA ASN A 568 -16.14 4.28 -43.88
C ASN A 568 -17.05 5.51 -43.69
N THR A 569 -18.37 5.34 -43.79
CA THR A 569 -19.33 6.44 -43.61
C THR A 569 -19.33 6.98 -42.17
N GLN A 570 -19.01 6.12 -41.20
CA GLN A 570 -18.84 6.50 -39.79
C GLN A 570 -17.44 7.06 -39.48
N GLY A 571 -16.61 7.34 -40.49
CA GLY A 571 -15.26 7.90 -40.31
C GLY A 571 -14.30 6.99 -39.52
N ARG A 572 -14.50 5.66 -39.54
CA ARG A 572 -13.75 4.73 -38.71
C ARG A 572 -12.40 4.35 -39.35
N ASN A 573 -11.36 4.29 -38.52
CA ASN A 573 -10.01 3.95 -38.97
C ASN A 573 -9.82 2.45 -39.30
N ASP A 574 -8.86 2.12 -40.17
CA ASP A 574 -8.59 0.74 -40.59
C ASP A 574 -8.28 -0.23 -39.43
N LYS A 575 -7.67 0.27 -38.34
CA LYS A 575 -7.36 -0.51 -37.14
C LYS A 575 -8.61 -0.97 -36.39
N SER A 576 -9.77 -0.37 -36.66
CA SER A 576 -11.03 -0.67 -36.01
C SER A 576 -11.97 -1.59 -36.76
N ILE A 577 -11.63 -1.89 -38.00
CA ILE A 577 -12.41 -2.73 -38.87
C ILE A 577 -12.14 -4.19 -38.49
N LEU A 578 -13.19 -4.89 -38.08
CA LEU A 578 -13.09 -6.32 -37.77
C LEU A 578 -12.73 -7.13 -39.01
N LYS A 579 -11.94 -8.18 -38.85
CA LYS A 579 -11.72 -9.18 -39.91
C LYS A 579 -13.00 -10.00 -40.11
N PRO A 580 -13.20 -10.65 -41.27
CA PRO A 580 -14.44 -11.40 -41.52
C PRO A 580 -14.80 -12.44 -40.45
N SER A 581 -13.81 -13.15 -39.90
CA SER A 581 -14.03 -14.13 -38.83
C SER A 581 -14.46 -13.48 -37.51
N ASP A 582 -13.84 -12.36 -37.15
CA ASP A 582 -14.17 -11.60 -35.94
C ASP A 582 -15.56 -10.98 -36.08
N LEU A 583 -15.88 -10.39 -37.24
CA LEU A 583 -17.20 -9.82 -37.52
C LEU A 583 -18.30 -10.88 -37.37
N MET A 584 -18.07 -12.10 -37.87
CA MET A 584 -19.05 -13.19 -37.77
C MET A 584 -19.37 -13.58 -36.32
N GLN A 585 -18.35 -13.59 -35.45
CA GLN A 585 -18.52 -13.84 -34.02
C GLN A 585 -19.29 -12.70 -33.35
N GLU A 586 -18.90 -11.46 -33.62
CA GLU A 586 -19.57 -10.28 -33.05
C GLU A 586 -21.02 -10.16 -33.52
N LEU A 587 -21.33 -10.43 -34.79
CA LEU A 587 -22.71 -10.46 -35.30
C LEU A 587 -23.57 -11.49 -34.55
N THR A 588 -23.01 -12.67 -34.27
CA THR A 588 -23.72 -13.72 -33.51
C THR A 588 -24.12 -13.22 -32.12
N GLN A 589 -23.22 -12.51 -31.46
CA GLN A 589 -23.46 -11.96 -30.14
C GLN A 589 -24.38 -10.73 -30.20
N ALA A 590 -24.18 -9.82 -31.15
CA ALA A 590 -24.94 -8.60 -31.32
C ALA A 590 -26.43 -8.90 -31.57
N PHE A 591 -26.77 -9.81 -32.48
CA PHE A 591 -28.16 -10.19 -32.74
C PHE A 591 -28.84 -10.82 -31.51
N LYS A 592 -28.09 -11.60 -30.72
CA LYS A 592 -28.57 -12.16 -29.45
C LYS A 592 -28.81 -11.06 -28.42
N THR A 593 -27.87 -10.11 -28.26
CA THR A 593 -27.98 -8.96 -27.35
C THR A 593 -29.13 -8.04 -27.73
N ALA A 594 -29.38 -7.84 -29.03
CA ALA A 594 -30.50 -7.06 -29.56
C ALA A 594 -31.89 -7.74 -29.41
N GLY A 595 -31.95 -8.94 -28.83
CA GLY A 595 -33.21 -9.63 -28.52
C GLY A 595 -33.83 -10.41 -29.68
N HIS A 596 -33.09 -10.69 -30.77
CA HIS A 596 -33.59 -11.52 -31.86
C HIS A 596 -33.79 -12.98 -31.39
N LYS A 597 -34.97 -13.54 -31.65
CA LYS A 597 -35.31 -14.95 -31.32
C LYS A 597 -34.59 -15.96 -32.20
N ILE A 598 -34.25 -15.56 -33.42
CA ILE A 598 -33.55 -16.37 -34.42
C ILE A 598 -32.05 -16.14 -34.27
N ARG A 599 -31.24 -17.20 -34.31
CA ARG A 599 -29.79 -17.09 -34.21
C ARG A 599 -29.18 -16.74 -35.57
N PHE A 600 -28.15 -15.90 -35.57
CA PHE A 600 -27.29 -15.73 -36.74
C PHE A 600 -26.62 -17.06 -37.10
N ALA A 601 -26.62 -17.40 -38.38
CA ALA A 601 -26.09 -18.65 -38.90
C ALA A 601 -25.48 -18.46 -40.29
N THR A 602 -24.52 -19.33 -40.62
CA THR A 602 -23.88 -19.36 -41.94
C THR A 602 -23.89 -20.78 -42.50
N LYS A 603 -24.03 -20.90 -43.82
CA LYS A 603 -23.97 -22.18 -44.53
C LYS A 603 -23.40 -21.99 -45.92
N THR A 604 -22.56 -22.92 -46.36
CA THR A 604 -22.07 -22.93 -47.75
C THR A 604 -23.18 -23.40 -48.68
N LEU A 605 -23.59 -22.55 -49.62
CA LEU A 605 -24.66 -22.82 -50.58
C LEU A 605 -24.22 -22.44 -52.00
N GLY A 606 -24.86 -23.03 -53.02
CA GLY A 606 -24.62 -22.70 -54.44
C GLY A 606 -23.17 -22.92 -54.90
N GLN A 607 -22.58 -21.94 -55.60
CA GLN A 607 -21.21 -21.94 -56.14
C GLN A 607 -20.11 -21.89 -55.05
N ARG A 608 -20.22 -22.70 -53.99
CA ARG A 608 -19.28 -22.75 -52.84
C ARG A 608 -19.12 -21.42 -52.10
N LYS A 609 -20.15 -20.57 -52.08
CA LYS A 609 -20.14 -19.29 -51.33
C LYS A 609 -20.73 -19.49 -49.94
N LEU A 610 -20.14 -18.83 -48.94
CA LEU A 610 -20.64 -18.83 -47.57
C LEU A 610 -21.78 -17.81 -47.44
N HIS A 611 -23.02 -18.30 -47.41
CA HIS A 611 -24.21 -17.49 -47.20
C HIS A 611 -24.50 -17.34 -45.71
N THR A 612 -25.07 -16.20 -45.34
CA THR A 612 -25.61 -15.90 -44.01
C THR A 612 -27.14 -15.99 -44.05
N ASN A 613 -27.80 -16.05 -42.91
CA ASN A 613 -29.25 -15.83 -42.82
C ASN A 613 -29.62 -14.35 -42.69
N VAL A 614 -28.73 -13.42 -43.02
CA VAL A 614 -28.93 -11.97 -42.88
C VAL A 614 -29.50 -11.39 -44.18
N ILE A 615 -30.54 -10.57 -44.06
CA ILE A 615 -31.08 -9.74 -45.15
C ILE A 615 -31.27 -8.30 -44.64
N PHE A 616 -31.31 -7.32 -45.55
CA PHE A 616 -31.67 -5.95 -45.19
C PHE A 616 -33.14 -5.89 -44.77
N ARG A 617 -33.46 -5.11 -43.73
CA ARG A 617 -34.86 -4.80 -43.39
C ARG A 617 -35.52 -3.94 -44.47
N ASP A 618 -34.82 -2.90 -44.89
CA ASP A 618 -35.19 -2.06 -46.03
C ASP A 618 -33.92 -1.62 -46.77
N LYS A 619 -33.60 -2.33 -47.85
CA LYS A 619 -32.36 -2.09 -48.61
C LYS A 619 -32.30 -0.68 -49.18
N SER A 620 -33.42 -0.11 -49.62
CA SER A 620 -33.45 1.21 -50.24
C SER A 620 -33.20 2.30 -49.20
N ALA A 621 -33.86 2.22 -48.04
CA ALA A 621 -33.67 3.15 -46.94
C ALA A 621 -32.24 3.10 -46.39
N THR A 622 -31.66 1.89 -46.22
CA THR A 622 -30.27 1.74 -45.77
C THR A 622 -29.28 2.36 -46.77
N ILE A 623 -29.50 2.18 -48.08
CA ILE A 623 -28.65 2.79 -49.11
C ILE A 623 -28.70 4.31 -49.04
N GLU A 624 -29.89 4.89 -48.92
CA GLU A 624 -30.07 6.33 -48.80
C GLU A 624 -29.41 6.88 -47.52
N LYS A 625 -29.65 6.22 -46.38
CA LYS A 625 -29.07 6.56 -45.08
C LYS A 625 -27.55 6.59 -45.13
N TRP A 626 -26.91 5.53 -45.64
CA TRP A 626 -25.44 5.43 -45.63
C TRP A 626 -24.76 6.27 -46.71
N ARG A 627 -25.47 6.69 -47.77
CA ARG A 627 -24.90 7.60 -48.79
C ARG A 627 -24.98 9.07 -48.40
N ASN A 628 -25.88 9.42 -47.48
CA ASN A 628 -26.11 10.78 -47.02
C ASN A 628 -25.43 11.09 -45.67
N MET A 629 -24.68 10.14 -45.12
CA MET A 629 -23.78 10.28 -43.96
C MET A 629 -22.37 10.51 -44.46
#